data_AF-A0A9P6ZXL1-F1
#
_entry.id   AF-A0A9P6ZXL1-F1
#
_cell.length_a   1.000
_cell.length_b   1.000
_cell.length_c   1.000
_cell.angle_alpha   90.00
_cell.angle_beta   90.00
_cell.angle_gamma   90.00
#
_symmetry.space_group_name_H-M   'P 1'
#
loop_
_entity.id
_entity.type
_entity.pdbx_description
1 polymer ?
#
loop_
_entity_poly.entity_id
_entity_poly.type
_entity_poly.pdbx_seq_one_letter_code
_entity_poly.pdbx_strand_id
1 'polypeptide(L)'
;FAECINTYGPIISLWVGPGKVIIDRHQESNDIMEKDGGLLADCPRAVAAGEVLSRGLRIILANAGEQFRSFRKAAHTHLQAKAAESCAPIQMNAARGVIVDILDNPKGHQAAANRYAASVILRLMYGKSTPTATNAPEIIVIYKMLKHFQMLMQPGTFLIEH
;
A
#
# COMPACT_ATOMS: atom_id res chain seq x y z
N PHE A 1 2.40 -16.08 -15.54
CA PHE A 1 2.03 -14.93 -16.40
C PHE A 1 2.98 -14.73 -17.58
N ALA A 2 4.32 -14.77 -17.39
CA ALA A 2 5.29 -14.60 -18.48
C ALA A 2 5.10 -15.58 -19.66
N GLU A 3 4.78 -16.84 -19.37
CA GLU A 3 4.50 -17.85 -20.40
C GLU A 3 3.24 -17.53 -21.24
N CYS A 4 2.18 -17.04 -20.60
CA CYS A 4 0.93 -16.64 -21.29
C CYS A 4 1.17 -15.49 -22.27
N ILE A 5 2.01 -14.52 -21.92
CA ILE A 5 2.35 -13.37 -22.78
C ILE A 5 3.09 -13.84 -24.04
N ASN A 6 3.97 -14.85 -23.91
CA ASN A 6 4.70 -15.39 -25.06
C ASN A 6 3.79 -16.19 -26.01
N THR A 7 2.76 -16.86 -25.47
CA THR A 7 1.84 -17.69 -26.25
C THR A 7 0.70 -16.91 -26.89
N TYR A 8 0.12 -15.94 -26.17
CA TYR A 8 -1.13 -15.27 -26.57
C TYR A 8 -0.96 -13.80 -26.99
N GLY A 9 0.24 -13.23 -26.83
CA GLY A 9 0.56 -11.87 -27.25
C GLY A 9 0.88 -10.91 -26.10
N PRO A 10 1.30 -9.68 -26.44
CA PRO A 10 1.84 -8.72 -25.48
C PRO A 10 0.83 -8.22 -24.44
N ILE A 11 -0.47 -8.30 -24.72
CA ILE A 11 -1.56 -7.94 -23.81
C ILE A 11 -2.57 -9.07 -23.81
N ILE A 12 -2.86 -9.61 -22.62
CA ILE A 12 -3.88 -10.63 -22.41
C ILE A 12 -4.85 -10.15 -21.34
N SER A 13 -6.12 -10.54 -21.47
CA SER A 13 -7.11 -10.27 -20.43
C SER A 13 -7.72 -11.54 -19.89
N LEU A 14 -7.76 -11.66 -18.57
CA LEU A 14 -8.34 -12.78 -17.84
C LEU A 14 -9.53 -12.28 -17.03
N TRP A 15 -10.58 -13.10 -16.95
CA TRP A 15 -11.65 -12.89 -16.00
C TRP A 15 -11.26 -13.53 -14.67
N VAL A 16 -11.27 -12.75 -13.59
CA VAL A 16 -10.99 -13.19 -12.23
C VAL A 16 -12.19 -12.78 -11.38
N GLY A 17 -13.09 -13.73 -11.14
CA GLY A 17 -14.40 -13.43 -10.56
C GLY A 17 -15.21 -12.47 -11.47
N PRO A 18 -15.85 -11.42 -10.93
CA PRO A 18 -16.56 -10.43 -11.75
C PRO A 18 -15.63 -9.40 -12.43
N GLY A 19 -14.35 -9.40 -12.08
CA GLY A 19 -13.37 -8.43 -12.58
C GLY A 19 -12.58 -8.93 -13.79
N LYS A 20 -12.13 -7.99 -14.63
CA LYS A 20 -11.20 -8.24 -15.74
C LYS A 20 -9.79 -7.80 -15.33
N VAL A 21 -8.84 -8.72 -15.35
CA VAL A 21 -7.42 -8.46 -15.10
C VAL A 21 -6.70 -8.40 -16.45
N ILE A 22 -5.97 -7.32 -16.69
CA ILE A 22 -5.11 -7.16 -17.85
C ILE A 22 -3.68 -7.52 -17.42
N ILE A 23 -3.02 -8.36 -18.21
CA ILE A 23 -1.62 -8.73 -18.03
C ILE A 23 -0.91 -8.30 -19.30
N ASP A 24 0.11 -7.47 -19.15
CA ASP A 24 0.89 -6.90 -20.22
C ASP A 24 2.39 -7.06 -19.95
N ARG A 25 3.23 -6.59 -20.88
CA ARG A 25 4.65 -6.34 -20.56
C ARG A 25 4.81 -4.90 -20.10
N HIS A 26 5.95 -4.65 -19.47
CA HIS A 26 6.28 -3.36 -18.86
C HIS A 26 6.12 -2.17 -19.80
N GLN A 27 6.51 -2.29 -21.07
CA GLN A 27 6.44 -1.17 -22.02
C GLN A 27 4.99 -0.82 -22.34
N GLU A 28 4.17 -1.82 -22.62
CA GLU A 28 2.75 -1.68 -22.95
C GLU A 28 1.98 -1.12 -21.75
N SER A 29 2.31 -1.54 -20.53
CA SER A 29 1.72 -0.99 -19.30
C SER A 29 2.03 0.50 -19.13
N ASN A 30 3.29 0.88 -19.35
CA ASN A 30 3.71 2.28 -19.27
C ASN A 30 3.03 3.12 -20.34
N ASP A 31 2.97 2.63 -21.58
CA ASP A 31 2.29 3.30 -22.69
C ASP A 31 0.82 3.57 -22.37
N ILE A 32 0.10 2.57 -21.82
CA ILE A 32 -1.29 2.71 -21.38
C ILE A 32 -1.40 3.74 -20.25
N MET A 33 -0.53 3.66 -19.25
CA MET A 33 -0.59 4.55 -18.08
C MET A 33 -0.20 6.00 -18.40
N GLU A 34 0.70 6.22 -19.37
CA GLU A 34 1.07 7.57 -19.83
C GLU A 34 0.04 8.17 -20.79
N LYS A 35 -0.45 7.39 -21.77
CA LYS A 35 -1.37 7.89 -22.81
C LYS A 35 -2.81 7.98 -22.32
N ASP A 36 -3.27 6.97 -21.59
CA ASP A 36 -4.66 6.82 -21.15
C ASP A 36 -4.83 7.01 -19.64
N GLY A 37 -3.79 7.48 -18.94
CA GLY A 37 -3.81 7.62 -17.48
C GLY A 37 -4.95 8.49 -16.94
N GLY A 38 -5.45 9.45 -17.72
CA GLY A 38 -6.62 10.25 -17.36
C GLY A 38 -7.95 9.48 -17.46
N LEU A 39 -8.07 8.57 -18.42
CA LEU A 39 -9.25 7.70 -18.61
C LEU A 39 -9.25 6.52 -17.63
N LEU A 40 -8.07 6.05 -17.25
CA LEU A 40 -7.84 4.90 -16.37
C LEU A 40 -7.48 5.31 -14.93
N ALA A 41 -7.57 6.60 -14.60
CA ALA A 41 -7.21 7.13 -13.28
C ALA A 41 -8.09 6.58 -12.14
N ASP A 42 -9.31 6.13 -12.48
CA ASP A 42 -10.27 5.64 -11.51
C ASP A 42 -9.98 4.22 -11.06
N CYS A 43 -10.08 4.01 -9.75
CA CYS A 43 -9.98 2.69 -9.14
C CYS A 43 -11.38 2.03 -9.14
N PRO A 44 -11.50 0.72 -9.40
CA PRO A 44 -12.75 0.00 -9.18
C PRO A 44 -13.27 0.21 -7.75
N ARG A 45 -14.58 0.47 -7.63
CA ARG A 45 -15.23 0.79 -6.35
C ARG A 45 -15.16 -0.40 -5.38
N ALA A 46 -14.27 -0.32 -4.40
CA ALA A 46 -14.14 -1.32 -3.35
C ALA A 46 -15.12 -1.04 -2.19
N VAL A 47 -16.37 -1.51 -2.30
CA VAL A 47 -17.43 -1.21 -1.30
C VAL A 47 -17.06 -1.74 0.09
N ALA A 48 -16.66 -3.00 0.21
CA ALA A 48 -16.33 -3.61 1.51
C ALA A 48 -15.11 -2.93 2.17
N ALA A 49 -14.01 -2.79 1.45
CA ALA A 49 -12.77 -2.24 1.98
C ALA A 49 -12.78 -0.70 2.10
N GLY A 50 -13.37 -0.02 1.11
CA GLY A 50 -13.39 1.44 0.98
C GLY A 50 -14.51 2.08 1.79
N GLU A 51 -15.75 1.63 1.62
CA GLU A 51 -16.92 2.28 2.24
C GLU A 51 -17.24 1.72 3.61
N VAL A 52 -17.33 0.39 3.73
CA VAL A 52 -17.75 -0.25 4.99
C VAL A 52 -16.62 -0.17 6.03
N LEU A 53 -15.43 -0.69 5.69
CA LEU A 53 -14.32 -0.71 6.64
C LEU A 53 -13.73 0.69 6.87
N SER A 54 -13.59 1.48 5.80
CA SER A 54 -12.78 2.71 5.83
C SER A 54 -13.60 3.99 5.76
N ARG A 55 -14.93 3.91 5.61
CA ARG A 55 -15.84 5.08 5.52
C ARG A 55 -15.43 6.08 4.43
N GLY A 56 -14.80 5.59 3.36
CA GLY A 56 -14.28 6.40 2.25
C GLY A 56 -13.01 7.21 2.58
N LEU A 57 -12.35 6.97 3.72
CA LEU A 57 -11.22 7.78 4.20
C LEU A 57 -9.83 7.22 3.83
N ARG A 58 -9.76 6.18 2.98
CA ARG A 58 -8.48 5.65 2.48
C ARG A 58 -8.14 6.26 1.14
N ILE A 59 -7.07 7.06 1.10
CA ILE A 59 -6.55 7.67 -0.14
C ILE A 59 -6.29 6.62 -1.25
N ILE A 60 -5.84 5.42 -0.89
CA ILE A 60 -5.54 4.33 -1.83
C ILE A 60 -6.78 3.74 -2.53
N LEU A 61 -7.98 3.96 -1.96
CA LEU A 61 -9.25 3.51 -2.51
C LEU A 61 -10.14 4.69 -2.95
N ALA A 62 -9.61 5.92 -2.90
CA ALA A 62 -10.36 7.09 -3.32
C ALA A 62 -10.37 7.17 -4.84
N ASN A 63 -11.55 7.29 -5.43
CA ASN A 63 -11.72 7.50 -6.86
C ASN A 63 -11.13 8.86 -7.27
N ALA A 64 -10.77 8.99 -8.54
CA ALA A 64 -10.32 10.25 -9.11
C ALA A 64 -11.40 11.30 -8.94
N GLY A 65 -11.05 12.41 -8.30
CA GLY A 65 -12.02 13.44 -7.96
C GLY A 65 -11.47 14.43 -6.93
N GLU A 66 -12.34 15.32 -6.46
CA GLU A 66 -11.97 16.35 -5.49
C GLU A 66 -11.43 15.75 -4.19
N GLN A 67 -12.06 14.68 -3.70
CA GLN A 67 -11.63 14.00 -2.47
C GLN A 67 -10.20 13.44 -2.59
N PHE A 68 -9.90 12.73 -3.68
CA PHE A 68 -8.55 12.21 -3.92
C PHE A 68 -7.52 13.34 -4.10
N ARG A 69 -7.88 14.42 -4.81
CA ARG A 69 -7.02 15.61 -4.94
C ARG A 69 -6.73 16.24 -3.58
N SER A 70 -7.74 16.34 -2.71
CA SER A 70 -7.60 16.85 -1.36
C SER A 70 -6.67 15.98 -0.51
N PHE A 71 -6.88 14.66 -0.50
CA PHE A 71 -6.00 13.72 0.20
C PHE A 71 -4.57 13.77 -0.32
N ARG A 72 -4.38 13.80 -1.65
CA ARG A 72 -3.05 13.90 -2.26
C ARG A 72 -2.37 15.21 -1.89
N LYS A 73 -3.08 16.34 -1.88
CA LYS A 73 -2.53 17.64 -1.48
C LYS A 73 -2.05 17.62 -0.02
N ALA A 74 -2.85 17.06 0.88
CA ALA A 74 -2.48 16.90 2.28
C ALA A 74 -1.24 16.01 2.45
N ALA A 75 -1.23 14.83 1.81
CA ALA A 75 -0.10 13.91 1.86
C ALA A 75 1.18 14.52 1.26
N HIS A 76 1.07 15.19 0.10
CA HIS A 76 2.20 15.80 -0.60
C HIS A 76 2.90 16.87 0.25
N THR A 77 2.15 17.60 1.08
CA THR A 77 2.73 18.64 1.96
C THR A 77 3.78 18.04 2.91
N HIS A 78 3.55 16.82 3.40
CA HIS A 78 4.44 16.14 4.34
C HIS A 78 5.43 15.17 3.68
N LEU A 79 5.14 14.71 2.46
CA LEU A 79 5.92 13.69 1.76
C LEU A 79 6.71 14.23 0.56
N GLN A 80 6.62 15.53 0.25
CA GLN A 80 7.46 16.14 -0.78
C GLN A 80 8.94 16.02 -0.44
N ALA A 81 9.81 16.03 -1.46
CA ALA A 81 11.26 15.79 -1.30
C ALA A 81 11.90 16.58 -0.15
N LYS A 82 11.62 17.89 -0.05
CA LYS A 82 12.15 18.75 1.01
C LYS A 82 11.67 18.35 2.42
N ALA A 83 10.42 17.90 2.54
CA ALA A 83 9.89 17.41 3.81
C ALA A 83 10.42 16.01 4.12
N ALA A 84 10.62 15.18 3.09
CA ALA A 84 11.17 13.82 3.22
C ALA A 84 12.61 13.82 3.76
N GLU A 85 13.42 14.84 3.48
CA GLU A 85 14.76 15.00 4.07
C GLU A 85 14.72 15.03 5.61
N SER A 86 13.68 15.64 6.21
CA SER A 86 13.51 15.66 7.67
C SER A 86 13.22 14.27 8.27
N CYS A 87 12.83 13.30 7.44
CA CYS A 87 12.60 11.92 7.87
C CYS A 87 13.90 11.11 8.00
N ALA A 88 14.98 11.52 7.33
CA ALA A 88 16.26 10.81 7.35
C ALA A 88 16.79 10.51 8.78
N PRO A 89 16.84 11.47 9.73
CA PRO A 89 17.27 11.15 11.09
C PRO A 89 16.35 10.17 11.82
N ILE A 90 15.04 10.21 11.55
CA ILE A 90 14.05 9.29 12.13
C ILE A 90 14.29 7.87 11.60
N GLN A 91 14.44 7.74 10.28
CA GLN A 91 14.74 6.49 9.60
C GLN A 91 16.07 5.90 10.09
N MET A 92 17.13 6.71 10.16
CA MET A 92 18.45 6.25 10.62
C MET A 92 18.41 5.72 12.06
N ASN A 93 17.69 6.40 12.95
CA ASN A 93 17.51 5.96 14.33
C ASN A 93 16.73 4.65 14.42
N ALA A 94 15.66 4.48 13.64
CA ALA A 94 14.90 3.25 13.60
C ALA A 94 15.72 2.10 12.97
N ALA A 95 16.51 2.39 11.93
CA ALA A 95 17.33 1.42 11.21
C ALA A 95 18.41 0.80 12.10
N ARG A 96 19.06 1.60 12.97
CA ARG A 96 20.07 1.09 13.92
C ARG A 96 19.55 -0.07 14.77
N GLY A 97 18.36 0.08 15.36
CA GLY A 97 17.76 -0.98 16.17
C GLY A 97 17.40 -2.22 15.36
N VAL A 98 16.98 -2.03 14.11
CA VAL A 98 16.56 -3.12 13.22
C VAL A 98 17.76 -3.91 12.71
N ILE A 99 18.88 -3.25 12.46
CA ILE A 99 20.14 -3.91 12.11
C ILE A 99 20.59 -4.82 13.24
N VAL A 100 20.54 -4.35 14.50
CA VAL A 100 20.85 -5.18 15.67
C VAL A 100 19.92 -6.39 15.76
N ASP A 101 18.60 -6.18 15.64
CA ASP A 101 17.63 -7.30 15.66
C ASP A 101 17.91 -8.36 14.58
N ILE A 102 18.31 -7.93 13.37
CA ILE A 102 18.63 -8.83 12.26
C ILE A 102 19.94 -9.57 12.52
N LEU A 103 20.95 -8.93 13.11
CA LEU A 103 22.20 -9.57 13.49
C LEU A 103 21.98 -10.63 14.57
N ASP A 104 21.14 -10.34 15.57
CA ASP A 104 20.82 -11.26 16.66
C ASP A 104 19.90 -12.40 16.23
N ASN A 105 18.94 -12.13 15.34
CA ASN A 105 18.01 -13.13 14.80
C ASN A 105 17.74 -12.94 13.29
N PRO A 106 18.62 -13.46 12.41
CA PRO A 106 18.46 -13.32 10.96
C PRO A 106 17.16 -13.93 10.41
N LYS A 107 16.65 -14.99 11.05
CA LYS A 107 15.36 -15.61 10.67
C LYS A 107 14.17 -14.69 10.94
N GLY A 108 14.31 -13.74 11.87
CA GLY A 108 13.30 -12.74 12.23
C GLY A 108 13.31 -11.46 11.38
N HIS A 109 14.08 -11.40 10.29
CA HIS A 109 14.28 -10.18 9.50
C HIS A 109 12.97 -9.52 9.02
N GLN A 110 11.94 -10.31 8.69
CA GLN A 110 10.66 -9.75 8.24
C GLN A 110 9.91 -9.05 9.38
N ALA A 111 9.97 -9.57 10.61
CA ALA A 111 9.42 -8.89 11.78
C ALA A 111 10.20 -7.61 12.09
N ALA A 112 11.53 -7.65 11.94
CA ALA A 112 12.40 -6.48 12.12
C ALA A 112 12.10 -5.38 11.08
N ALA A 113 11.91 -5.73 9.80
CA ALA A 113 11.54 -4.81 8.73
C ALA A 113 10.16 -4.16 8.95
N ASN A 114 9.21 -4.93 9.47
CA ASN A 114 7.90 -4.38 9.80
C ASN A 114 7.93 -3.47 11.03
N ARG A 115 8.72 -3.82 12.06
CA ARG A 115 8.96 -2.97 13.23
C ARG A 115 9.61 -1.65 12.83
N TYR A 116 10.55 -1.69 11.89
CA TYR A 116 11.13 -0.49 11.28
C TYR A 116 10.05 0.42 10.69
N ALA A 117 9.24 -0.11 9.77
CA ALA A 117 8.19 0.65 9.11
C ALA A 117 7.19 1.25 10.12
N ALA A 118 6.73 0.43 11.08
CA ALA A 118 5.83 0.90 12.13
C ALA A 118 6.48 1.99 12.99
N SER A 119 7.75 1.87 13.35
CA SER A 119 8.46 2.87 14.16
C SER A 119 8.58 4.21 13.45
N VAL A 120 8.92 4.19 12.16
CA VAL A 120 9.03 5.41 11.33
C VAL A 120 7.66 6.06 11.18
N ILE A 121 6.63 5.29 10.82
CA ILE A 121 5.27 5.81 10.62
C ILE A 121 4.70 6.37 11.93
N LEU A 122 4.80 5.64 13.04
CA LEU A 122 4.28 6.09 14.33
C LEU A 122 4.97 7.38 14.82
N ARG A 123 6.28 7.50 14.58
CA ARG A 123 7.02 8.69 14.95
C ARG A 123 6.69 9.88 14.06
N LEU A 124 6.58 9.67 12.75
CA LEU A 124 6.30 10.72 11.78
C LEU A 124 4.85 11.23 11.87
N MET A 125 3.88 10.32 11.94
CA MET A 125 2.46 10.65 11.85
C MET A 125 1.84 10.97 13.22
N TYR A 126 2.30 10.31 14.28
CA TYR A 126 1.69 10.41 15.61
C TYR A 126 2.64 10.97 16.68
N GLY A 127 3.86 11.37 16.30
CA GLY A 127 4.82 11.95 17.23
C GLY A 127 5.30 10.97 18.32
N LYS A 128 5.18 9.65 18.10
CA LYS A 128 5.59 8.65 19.10
C LYS A 128 7.09 8.74 19.38
N SER A 129 7.44 9.12 20.61
CA SER A 129 8.84 9.22 21.07
C SER A 129 9.38 7.93 21.67
N THR A 130 8.52 6.99 22.06
CA THR A 130 8.94 5.74 22.70
C THR A 130 9.40 4.71 21.66
N PRO A 131 10.46 3.93 21.96
CA PRO A 131 10.88 2.82 21.11
C PRO A 131 9.73 1.83 20.90
N THR A 132 9.47 1.47 19.64
CA THR A 132 8.45 0.46 19.33
C THR A 132 9.08 -0.93 19.44
N ALA A 133 8.63 -1.69 20.44
CA ALA A 133 8.97 -3.10 20.59
C ALA A 133 8.28 -3.94 19.50
N THR A 134 8.86 -5.08 19.14
CA THR A 134 8.30 -5.99 18.12
C THR A 134 6.89 -6.46 18.46
N ASN A 135 6.62 -6.70 19.74
CA ASN A 135 5.31 -7.14 20.25
C ASN A 135 4.47 -5.99 20.81
N ALA A 136 4.77 -4.76 20.41
CA ALA A 136 4.02 -3.61 20.88
C ALA A 136 2.55 -3.72 20.44
N PRO A 137 1.59 -3.33 21.31
CA PRO A 137 0.17 -3.46 21.01
C PRO A 137 -0.22 -2.74 19.72
N GLU A 138 0.42 -1.61 19.40
CA GLU A 138 0.13 -0.86 18.17
C GLU A 138 0.52 -1.64 16.91
N ILE A 139 1.64 -2.37 16.95
CA ILE A 139 2.08 -3.22 15.84
C ILE A 139 1.07 -4.35 15.63
N ILE A 140 0.65 -5.02 16.70
CA ILE A 140 -0.33 -6.12 16.65
C ILE A 140 -1.65 -5.64 16.03
N VAL A 141 -2.12 -4.45 16.44
CA VAL A 141 -3.34 -3.83 15.88
C VAL A 141 -3.16 -3.51 14.40
N ILE A 142 -2.03 -2.90 14.01
CA ILE A 142 -1.73 -2.58 12.61
C ILE A 142 -1.79 -3.84 11.74
N TYR A 143 -1.17 -4.94 12.17
CA TYR A 143 -1.21 -6.19 11.42
C TYR A 143 -2.60 -6.80 11.33
N LYS A 144 -3.37 -6.77 12.41
CA LYS A 144 -4.74 -7.28 12.40
C LYS A 144 -5.59 -6.50 11.40
N MET A 145 -5.46 -5.17 11.40
CA MET A 145 -6.15 -4.29 10.45
C MET A 145 -5.69 -4.50 9.01
N LEU A 146 -4.38 -4.71 8.79
CA LEU A 146 -3.83 -5.00 7.47
C LEU A 146 -4.36 -6.33 6.93
N LYS A 147 -4.41 -7.37 7.76
CA LYS A 147 -4.96 -8.68 7.39
C LYS A 147 -6.45 -8.59 7.04
N HIS A 148 -7.24 -7.89 7.87
CA HIS A 148 -8.65 -7.64 7.55
C HIS A 148 -8.80 -6.92 6.22
N PHE A 149 -8.04 -5.86 6.01
CA PHE A 149 -8.06 -5.11 4.75
C PHE A 149 -7.69 -5.98 3.55
N GLN A 150 -6.63 -6.79 3.64
CA GLN A 150 -6.21 -7.71 2.57
C GLN A 150 -7.32 -8.71 2.21
N MET A 151 -8.03 -9.25 3.20
CA MET A 151 -9.17 -10.14 2.96
C MET A 151 -10.32 -9.41 2.24
N LEU A 152 -10.60 -8.15 2.61
CA LEU A 152 -11.65 -7.34 1.95
C LEU A 152 -11.28 -6.86 0.54
N MET A 153 -10.02 -6.99 0.13
CA MET A 153 -9.56 -6.61 -1.22
C MET A 153 -9.56 -7.79 -2.19
N GLN A 154 -9.82 -9.02 -1.72
CA GLN A 154 -9.87 -10.20 -2.57
C GLN A 154 -11.14 -10.19 -3.43
N PRO A 155 -11.02 -10.19 -4.77
CA PRO A 155 -12.18 -10.14 -5.66
C PRO A 155 -13.14 -11.32 -5.40
N GLY A 156 -14.44 -11.02 -5.26
CA GLY A 156 -15.49 -12.06 -5.15
C GLY A 156 -15.65 -12.65 -3.75
N THR A 157 -15.08 -12.01 -2.72
CA THR A 157 -15.21 -12.45 -1.32
C THR A 157 -16.57 -12.07 -0.74
N PHE A 158 -17.17 -10.97 -1.21
CA PHE A 158 -18.43 -10.45 -0.67
C PHE A 158 -19.47 -10.24 -1.77
N LEU A 159 -20.71 -10.69 -1.52
CA LEU A 159 -21.84 -10.50 -2.43
C LEU A 159 -22.18 -9.03 -2.69
N ILE A 160 -21.74 -8.14 -1.81
CA ILE A 160 -21.96 -6.69 -1.86
C ILE A 160 -21.07 -5.99 -2.93
N GLU A 161 -20.17 -6.74 -3.57
CA GLU A 161 -19.34 -6.29 -4.69
C GLU A 161 -20.04 -6.51 -6.05
N HIS A 162 -21.28 -7.04 -6.05
CA HIS A 162 -22.13 -7.27 -7.22
C HIS A 162 -23.18 -6.17 -7.41
#